data_AF-A0AA39ZXE0-F1
#
_entry.id   AF-A0AA39ZXE0-F1
#
_cell.length_a   1.000
_cell.length_b   1.000
_cell.length_c   1.000
_cell.angle_alpha   90.00
_cell.angle_beta   90.00
_cell.angle_gamma   90.00
#
_symmetry.space_group_name_H-M   'P 1'
#
loop_
_entity.id
_entity.type
_entity.pdbx_description
1 polymer ?
#
loop_
_entity_poly.entity_id
_entity_poly.type
_entity_poly.pdbx_seq_one_letter_code
_entity_poly.pdbx_strand_id
1 'polypeptide(L)'
;MTTPADNDHLTWASAPWTPIPGPNTAPIGWHKHLPYLAPTRGGTALHTLDIWLPSLLTTTSTLPSGPGTWLIYIHGGAWRDPAVTAASFTAAASRLLQRAATAAAGPTPLAGIASLNYRLSPHPGHPAPGDPARAAAHPDHIADVLAGLAFLQRAGAARGRYVLVGHSCGATLALQAVMHPRRWGVEAEVGKPAVVVGFNGLYDLAGFIRAPPEGWEGLVGPYEEFIRGAFGPEEAVWRAVCPATAEGVVLVQSREDTLVPSSQLESMRVYLEGWVGEVRTEVVEVEDAGDHDDMWGRGDKMAEVLWDVLLGV
;
A
#
# COMPACT_ATOMS: atom_id res chain seq x y z
N MET A 1 -3.36 18.61 28.51
CA MET A 1 -2.58 18.33 27.30
C MET A 1 -3.35 17.31 26.50
N THR A 2 -3.61 17.54 25.20
CA THR A 2 -4.23 16.53 24.33
C THR A 2 -3.22 15.43 24.02
N THR A 3 -3.64 14.18 24.05
CA THR A 3 -2.78 13.05 23.67
C THR A 3 -2.60 12.99 22.15
N PRO A 4 -1.58 12.28 21.63
CA PRO A 4 -1.47 12.03 20.19
C PRO A 4 -2.72 11.39 19.58
N ALA A 5 -3.40 10.51 20.34
CA ALA A 5 -4.65 9.90 19.93
C ALA A 5 -5.78 10.95 19.81
N ASP A 6 -5.91 11.86 20.79
CA ASP A 6 -6.92 12.92 20.74
C ASP A 6 -6.75 13.81 19.50
N ASN A 7 -5.49 14.16 19.17
CA ASN A 7 -5.20 14.96 17.99
C ASN A 7 -5.55 14.21 16.68
N ASP A 8 -5.21 12.93 16.58
CA ASP A 8 -5.51 12.14 15.39
C ASP A 8 -7.02 11.87 15.24
N HIS A 9 -7.76 11.74 16.35
CA HIS A 9 -9.23 11.71 16.34
C HIS A 9 -9.84 13.02 15.85
N LEU A 10 -9.28 14.17 16.26
CA LEU A 10 -9.72 15.48 15.76
C LEU A 10 -9.43 15.63 14.26
N THR A 11 -8.25 15.22 13.80
CA THR A 11 -7.92 15.19 12.37
C THR A 11 -8.86 14.25 11.61
N TRP A 12 -9.20 13.09 12.17
CA TRP A 12 -10.19 12.20 11.57
C TRP A 12 -11.54 12.91 11.39
N ALA A 13 -12.00 13.62 12.42
CA ALA A 13 -13.29 14.31 12.41
C ALA A 13 -13.30 15.62 11.59
N SER A 14 -12.14 16.12 11.14
CA SER A 14 -12.06 17.46 10.51
C SER A 14 -12.51 17.50 9.05
N ALA A 15 -12.55 16.37 8.34
CA ALA A 15 -13.01 16.30 6.96
C ALA A 15 -14.37 15.59 6.86
N PRO A 16 -15.33 16.14 6.09
CA PRO A 16 -16.62 15.51 5.89
C PRO A 16 -16.49 14.25 5.01
N TRP A 17 -17.44 13.34 5.17
CA TRP A 17 -17.62 12.21 4.26
C TRP A 17 -18.31 12.65 2.98
N THR A 18 -17.80 12.19 1.84
CA THR A 18 -18.43 12.34 0.52
C THR A 18 -19.06 11.02 0.11
N PRO A 19 -20.35 10.99 -0.31
CA PRO A 19 -20.98 9.75 -0.78
C PRO A 19 -20.37 9.28 -2.09
N ILE A 20 -20.22 7.97 -2.23
CA ILE A 20 -19.79 7.32 -3.48
C ILE A 20 -21.03 6.77 -4.16
N PRO A 21 -21.41 7.29 -5.35
CA PRO A 21 -22.65 6.89 -6.01
C PRO A 21 -22.58 5.43 -6.47
N GLY A 22 -23.64 4.67 -6.18
CA GLY A 22 -23.86 3.34 -6.74
C GLY A 22 -24.65 3.36 -8.06
N PRO A 23 -24.85 2.19 -8.69
CA PRO A 23 -25.59 2.03 -9.95
C PRO A 23 -27.03 2.59 -9.90
N ASN A 24 -27.67 2.51 -8.72
CA ASN A 24 -29.05 2.95 -8.49
C ASN A 24 -29.12 4.30 -7.76
N THR A 25 -28.08 5.15 -7.88
CA THR A 25 -27.88 6.43 -7.17
C THR A 25 -27.77 6.38 -5.64
N ALA A 26 -28.18 5.27 -5.00
CA ALA A 26 -27.90 5.00 -3.60
C ALA A 26 -26.38 4.89 -3.35
N PRO A 27 -25.84 5.48 -2.27
CA PRO A 27 -24.41 5.38 -1.97
C PRO A 27 -23.98 3.93 -1.70
N ILE A 28 -22.90 3.49 -2.35
CA ILE A 28 -22.24 2.19 -2.07
C ILE A 28 -21.20 2.31 -0.96
N GLY A 29 -20.82 3.54 -0.63
CA GLY A 29 -19.92 3.84 0.45
C GLY A 29 -19.68 5.33 0.61
N TRP A 30 -18.68 5.63 1.41
CA TRP A 30 -18.27 6.97 1.77
C TRP A 30 -16.78 7.12 1.56
N HIS A 31 -16.35 8.26 1.04
CA HIS A 31 -14.94 8.60 0.84
C HIS A 31 -14.56 9.84 1.64
N LYS A 32 -13.32 9.90 2.11
CA LYS A 32 -12.70 11.15 2.55
C LYS A 32 -11.19 11.14 2.37
N HIS A 33 -10.61 12.34 2.33
CA HIS A 33 -9.18 12.58 2.24
C HIS A 33 -8.68 13.27 3.53
N LEU A 34 -7.55 12.82 4.08
CA LEU A 34 -7.01 13.32 5.35
C LEU A 34 -5.49 13.42 5.35
N PRO A 35 -4.90 14.43 6.04
CA PRO A 35 -3.51 14.36 6.44
C PRO A 35 -3.33 13.36 7.60
N TYR A 36 -2.31 12.52 7.55
CA TYR A 36 -1.93 11.65 8.68
C TYR A 36 -0.77 12.21 9.51
N LEU A 37 -0.07 13.23 8.99
CA LEU A 37 0.96 13.97 9.74
C LEU A 37 0.71 15.48 9.61
N ALA A 38 0.54 16.13 10.76
CA ALA A 38 0.29 17.57 10.81
C ALA A 38 1.55 18.39 10.45
N PRO A 39 1.43 19.57 9.81
CA PRO A 39 2.58 20.42 9.48
C PRO A 39 3.47 20.76 10.68
N THR A 40 2.87 20.94 11.87
CA THR A 40 3.60 21.20 13.12
C THR A 40 4.50 20.05 13.59
N ARG A 41 4.31 18.85 13.03
CA ARG A 41 5.12 17.64 13.25
C ARG A 41 5.98 17.29 12.03
N GLY A 42 6.21 18.23 11.12
CA GLY A 42 6.94 17.97 9.87
C GLY A 42 6.06 17.39 8.75
N GLY A 43 4.75 17.52 8.86
CA GLY A 43 3.78 17.18 7.80
C GLY A 43 4.09 17.89 6.48
N THR A 44 3.96 17.17 5.36
CA THR A 44 4.09 17.69 3.99
C THR A 44 2.80 17.44 3.23
N ALA A 45 2.67 17.95 2.01
CA ALA A 45 1.50 17.73 1.17
C ALA A 45 1.24 16.25 0.82
N LEU A 46 2.27 15.40 0.90
CA LEU A 46 2.16 13.95 0.63
C LEU A 46 1.97 13.11 1.90
N HIS A 47 1.93 13.71 3.08
CA HIS A 47 1.54 13.00 4.31
C HIS A 47 0.02 12.89 4.44
N THR A 48 -0.61 12.33 3.42
CA THR A 48 -2.06 12.24 3.25
C THR A 48 -2.52 10.84 2.87
N LEU A 49 -3.80 10.57 3.09
CA LEU A 49 -4.41 9.30 2.74
C LEU A 49 -5.86 9.49 2.32
N ASP A 50 -6.34 8.55 1.51
CA ASP A 50 -7.75 8.40 1.17
C ASP A 50 -8.35 7.26 1.97
N ILE A 51 -9.61 7.43 2.40
CA ILE A 51 -10.35 6.44 3.18
C ILE A 51 -11.67 6.17 2.49
N TRP A 52 -12.04 4.89 2.42
CA TRP A 52 -13.36 4.46 1.98
C TRP A 52 -14.02 3.55 3.01
N LEU A 53 -15.33 3.74 3.21
CA LEU A 53 -16.15 2.93 4.11
C LEU A 53 -17.39 2.36 3.39
N PRO A 54 -17.76 1.10 3.64
CA PRO A 54 -19.04 0.54 3.18
C PRO A 54 -20.24 1.39 3.62
N SER A 55 -21.27 1.48 2.77
CA SER A 55 -22.48 2.27 3.07
C SER A 55 -23.29 1.77 4.26
N LEU A 56 -23.12 0.50 4.62
CA LEU A 56 -23.74 -0.13 5.79
C LEU A 56 -23.16 0.38 7.13
N LEU A 57 -22.02 1.06 7.10
CA LEU A 57 -21.41 1.65 8.28
C LEU A 57 -21.91 3.10 8.48
N THR A 58 -22.20 3.47 9.72
CA THR A 58 -22.73 4.80 10.07
C THR A 58 -21.73 5.91 9.74
N THR A 59 -22.20 6.97 9.09
CA THR A 59 -21.43 8.16 8.67
C THR A 59 -21.14 9.16 9.79
N THR A 60 -21.19 8.73 11.04
CA THR A 60 -20.86 9.60 12.16
C THR A 60 -19.38 10.04 12.07
N SER A 61 -19.05 11.18 12.70
CA SER A 61 -17.65 11.62 12.82
C SER A 61 -16.78 10.66 13.65
N THR A 62 -17.43 9.75 14.37
CA THR A 62 -16.79 8.66 15.11
C THR A 62 -16.30 7.57 14.16
N LEU A 63 -15.17 6.94 14.48
CA LEU A 63 -14.65 5.86 13.67
C LEU A 63 -15.64 4.68 13.61
N PRO A 64 -15.81 4.05 12.45
CA PRO A 64 -16.65 2.88 12.35
C PRO A 64 -16.10 1.76 13.24
N SER A 65 -16.89 1.38 14.24
CA SER A 65 -16.72 0.15 14.99
C SER A 65 -17.56 -0.93 14.33
N GLY A 66 -17.01 -1.58 13.31
CA GLY A 66 -17.67 -2.69 12.61
C GLY A 66 -16.85 -3.98 12.73
N PRO A 67 -17.50 -5.16 12.78
CA PRO A 67 -16.78 -6.42 12.54
C PRO A 67 -16.26 -6.42 11.10
N GLY A 68 -15.02 -6.87 10.88
CA GLY A 68 -14.40 -6.96 9.55
C GLY A 68 -12.91 -6.66 9.56
N THR A 69 -12.31 -6.71 8.37
CA THR A 69 -10.87 -6.49 8.15
C THR A 69 -10.67 -5.19 7.38
N TRP A 70 -9.66 -4.42 7.77
CA TRP A 70 -9.23 -3.24 7.02
C TRP A 70 -8.32 -3.62 5.87
N LEU A 71 -8.48 -2.99 4.71
CA LEU A 71 -7.48 -3.01 3.64
C LEU A 71 -6.69 -1.71 3.68
N ILE A 72 -5.36 -1.77 3.68
CA ILE A 72 -4.49 -0.59 3.63
C ILE A 72 -3.58 -0.72 2.42
N TYR A 73 -3.71 0.18 1.46
CA TYR A 73 -2.96 0.17 0.21
C TYR A 73 -1.81 1.18 0.21
N ILE A 74 -0.67 0.76 -0.37
CA ILE A 74 0.51 1.58 -0.62
C ILE A 74 0.78 1.56 -2.13
N HIS A 75 0.74 2.73 -2.76
CA HIS A 75 0.85 2.85 -4.20
C HIS A 75 2.29 2.64 -4.73
N GLY A 76 2.37 2.31 -6.03
CA GLY A 76 3.61 2.20 -6.81
C GLY A 76 4.22 3.55 -7.20
N GLY A 77 4.79 3.64 -8.41
CA GLY A 77 5.39 4.88 -8.93
C GLY A 77 6.90 5.01 -8.69
N ALA A 78 7.61 3.88 -8.55
CA ALA A 78 9.06 3.81 -8.37
C ALA A 78 9.61 4.78 -7.28
N TRP A 79 8.83 4.99 -6.21
CA TRP A 79 9.10 5.94 -5.12
C TRP A 79 9.21 7.42 -5.52
N ARG A 80 8.99 7.80 -6.79
CA ARG A 80 9.31 9.13 -7.31
C ARG A 80 8.24 9.76 -8.21
N ASP A 81 7.34 8.96 -8.76
CA ASP A 81 6.34 9.42 -9.71
C ASP A 81 5.20 10.19 -8.99
N PRO A 82 5.01 11.50 -9.25
CA PRO A 82 3.92 12.27 -8.64
C PRO A 82 2.54 11.97 -9.24
N ALA A 83 2.45 11.29 -10.39
CA ALA A 83 1.19 10.96 -11.02
C ALA A 83 0.49 9.78 -10.34
N VAL A 84 1.26 8.90 -9.68
CA VAL A 84 0.73 7.78 -8.91
C VAL A 84 0.56 8.21 -7.46
N THR A 85 -0.69 8.25 -6.99
CA THR A 85 -1.05 8.70 -5.64
C THR A 85 -1.96 7.68 -4.96
N ALA A 86 -2.36 7.96 -3.72
CA ALA A 86 -3.39 7.20 -3.00
C ALA A 86 -4.69 7.01 -3.80
N ALA A 87 -5.03 7.96 -4.69
CA ALA A 87 -6.20 7.87 -5.54
C ALA A 87 -6.12 6.77 -6.60
N SER A 88 -4.93 6.21 -6.90
CA SER A 88 -4.77 5.04 -7.79
C SER A 88 -5.61 3.83 -7.35
N PHE A 89 -5.93 3.72 -6.06
CA PHE A 89 -6.75 2.64 -5.53
C PHE A 89 -8.27 2.85 -5.70
N THR A 90 -8.72 4.01 -6.17
CA THR A 90 -10.15 4.38 -6.23
C THR A 90 -10.99 3.37 -7.01
N ALA A 91 -10.46 2.85 -8.12
CA ALA A 91 -11.16 1.90 -8.97
C ALA A 91 -11.38 0.55 -8.26
N ALA A 92 -10.38 0.06 -7.52
CA ALA A 92 -10.49 -1.16 -6.72
C ALA A 92 -11.39 -0.93 -5.50
N ALA A 93 -11.23 0.19 -4.78
CA ALA A 93 -12.06 0.55 -3.64
C ALA A 93 -13.56 0.60 -4.01
N SER A 94 -13.91 1.26 -5.11
CA SER A 94 -15.31 1.35 -5.56
C SER A 94 -15.93 -0.02 -5.82
N ARG A 95 -15.17 -0.95 -6.40
CA ARG A 95 -15.63 -2.33 -6.67
C ARG A 95 -15.78 -3.15 -5.39
N LEU A 96 -14.83 -3.02 -4.46
CA LEU A 96 -14.90 -3.67 -3.15
C LEU A 96 -16.13 -3.19 -2.35
N LEU A 97 -16.42 -1.90 -2.40
CA LEU A 97 -17.62 -1.32 -1.77
C LEU A 97 -18.90 -1.80 -2.46
N GLN A 98 -18.92 -1.90 -3.79
CA GLN A 98 -20.04 -2.45 -4.54
C GLN A 98 -20.31 -3.91 -4.17
N ARG A 99 -19.26 -4.74 -4.02
CA ARG A 99 -19.37 -6.12 -3.53
C ARG A 99 -19.91 -6.14 -2.10
N ALA A 100 -19.38 -5.31 -1.21
CA ALA A 100 -19.86 -5.21 0.18
C ALA A 100 -21.34 -4.77 0.28
N ALA A 101 -21.79 -3.87 -0.60
CA ALA A 101 -23.18 -3.40 -0.63
C ALA A 101 -24.17 -4.45 -1.19
N THR A 102 -23.68 -5.42 -1.95
CA THR A 102 -24.51 -6.47 -2.60
C THR A 102 -24.37 -7.85 -1.98
N ALA A 103 -23.39 -8.04 -1.08
CA ALA A 103 -23.23 -9.26 -0.31
C ALA A 103 -24.54 -9.55 0.46
N ALA A 104 -24.99 -10.81 0.40
CA ALA A 104 -26.22 -11.26 1.04
C ALA A 104 -26.24 -10.90 2.54
N ALA A 105 -27.45 -10.73 3.11
CA ALA A 105 -27.67 -10.27 4.48
C ALA A 105 -26.80 -11.01 5.52
N GLY A 106 -25.65 -10.42 5.84
CA GLY A 106 -24.62 -10.95 6.71
C GLY A 106 -23.56 -9.87 6.99
N PRO A 107 -22.69 -10.06 8.00
CA PRO A 107 -21.62 -9.10 8.28
C PRO A 107 -20.65 -9.05 7.11
N THR A 108 -20.43 -7.85 6.56
CA THR A 108 -19.41 -7.63 5.51
C THR A 108 -18.02 -8.02 6.04
N PRO A 109 -17.17 -8.71 5.25
CA PRO A 109 -15.80 -8.99 5.66
C PRO A 109 -14.92 -7.73 5.61
N LEU A 110 -15.38 -6.66 4.94
CA LEU A 110 -14.67 -5.41 4.78
C LEU A 110 -15.11 -4.38 5.83
N ALA A 111 -14.20 -3.98 6.72
CA ALA A 111 -14.43 -2.93 7.71
C ALA A 111 -14.13 -1.52 7.18
N GLY A 112 -13.21 -1.40 6.23
CA GLY A 112 -12.79 -0.13 5.67
C GLY A 112 -11.55 -0.28 4.80
N ILE A 113 -11.30 0.75 4.01
CA ILE A 113 -10.16 0.84 3.10
C ILE A 113 -9.41 2.14 3.40
N ALA A 114 -8.09 2.07 3.45
CA ALA A 114 -7.22 3.25 3.41
C ALA A 114 -6.20 3.10 2.28
N SER A 115 -5.81 4.21 1.68
CA SER A 115 -4.74 4.27 0.67
C SER A 115 -3.79 5.41 1.03
N LEU A 116 -2.50 5.11 1.20
CA LEU A 116 -1.51 6.03 1.75
C LEU A 116 -0.70 6.70 0.63
N ASN A 117 -0.55 8.02 0.69
CA ASN A 117 0.58 8.71 0.06
C ASN A 117 1.81 8.66 0.98
N TYR A 118 2.98 8.85 0.41
CA TYR A 118 4.26 8.99 1.11
C TYR A 118 5.13 10.00 0.36
N ARG A 119 6.13 10.61 1.01
CA ARG A 119 7.04 11.53 0.33
C ARG A 119 7.82 10.80 -0.77
N LEU A 120 8.14 11.51 -1.83
CA LEU A 120 8.70 10.94 -3.05
C LEU A 120 10.16 11.36 -3.22
N SER A 121 10.94 10.48 -3.83
CA SER A 121 12.31 10.78 -4.23
C SER A 121 12.33 11.75 -5.42
N PRO A 122 13.45 12.47 -5.62
CA PRO A 122 13.60 13.35 -6.77
C PRO A 122 13.36 12.62 -8.10
N HIS A 123 12.58 13.23 -8.99
CA HIS A 123 12.29 12.68 -10.31
C HIS A 123 12.80 13.64 -11.40
N PRO A 124 13.76 13.23 -12.26
CA PRO A 124 14.30 14.11 -13.31
C PRO A 124 13.24 14.64 -14.28
N GLY A 125 12.29 13.79 -14.69
CA GLY A 125 11.12 14.18 -15.50
C GLY A 125 10.05 15.03 -14.78
N HIS A 126 10.09 15.14 -13.45
CA HIS A 126 9.14 15.94 -12.65
C HIS A 126 9.89 16.69 -11.53
N PRO A 127 10.76 17.65 -11.90
CA PRO A 127 11.62 18.34 -10.95
C PRO A 127 10.79 19.22 -10.01
N ALA A 128 11.09 19.14 -8.72
CA ALA A 128 10.44 19.94 -7.68
C ALA A 128 11.49 20.45 -6.67
N PRO A 129 12.41 21.34 -7.10
CA PRO A 129 13.50 21.80 -6.25
C PRO A 129 12.97 22.55 -5.03
N GLY A 130 13.47 22.20 -3.85
CA GLY A 130 13.08 22.81 -2.58
C GLY A 130 11.75 22.31 -2.02
N ASP A 131 11.06 21.38 -2.68
CA ASP A 131 9.87 20.74 -2.13
C ASP A 131 10.28 19.57 -1.21
N PRO A 132 10.07 19.67 0.12
CA PRO A 132 10.42 18.60 1.06
C PRO A 132 9.59 17.32 0.83
N ALA A 133 8.45 17.39 0.15
CA ALA A 133 7.67 16.22 -0.23
C ALA A 133 8.29 15.45 -1.41
N ARG A 134 9.26 16.03 -2.12
CA ARG A 134 9.85 15.52 -3.37
C ARG A 134 11.37 15.33 -3.27
N ALA A 135 11.87 15.25 -2.04
CA ALA A 135 13.29 15.11 -1.71
C ALA A 135 13.57 13.91 -0.78
N ALA A 136 12.64 12.95 -0.71
CA ALA A 136 12.75 11.80 0.19
C ALA A 136 13.81 10.79 -0.27
N ALA A 137 14.51 10.21 0.68
CA ALA A 137 15.38 9.06 0.47
C ALA A 137 15.22 8.10 1.65
N HIS A 138 15.55 6.82 1.47
CA HIS A 138 15.45 5.82 2.53
C HIS A 138 16.19 6.30 3.80
N PRO A 139 15.56 6.24 4.98
CA PRO A 139 14.30 5.55 5.30
C PRO A 139 13.02 6.41 5.27
N ASP A 140 13.00 7.59 4.65
CA ASP A 140 11.84 8.50 4.64
C ASP A 140 10.54 7.82 4.19
N HIS A 141 10.55 7.10 3.06
CA HIS A 141 9.32 6.48 2.51
C HIS A 141 8.69 5.49 3.49
N ILE A 142 9.52 4.66 4.13
CA ILE A 142 9.02 3.66 5.10
C ILE A 142 8.63 4.33 6.42
N ALA A 143 9.31 5.41 6.83
CA ALA A 143 8.92 6.21 7.98
C ALA A 143 7.52 6.82 7.78
N ASP A 144 7.22 7.31 6.58
CA ASP A 144 5.92 7.88 6.22
C ASP A 144 4.81 6.83 6.22
N VAL A 145 5.07 5.64 5.64
CA VAL A 145 4.14 4.50 5.68
C VAL A 145 3.83 4.10 7.11
N LEU A 146 4.86 3.95 7.96
CA LEU A 146 4.69 3.61 9.38
C LEU A 146 3.93 4.70 10.14
N ALA A 147 4.17 5.99 9.83
CA ALA A 147 3.42 7.10 10.41
C ALA A 147 1.94 7.07 10.01
N GLY A 148 1.62 6.77 8.75
CA GLY A 148 0.25 6.60 8.26
C GLY A 148 -0.48 5.42 8.90
N LEU A 149 0.20 4.27 9.03
CA LEU A 149 -0.33 3.10 9.74
C LEU A 149 -0.61 3.41 11.22
N ALA A 150 0.35 4.08 11.89
CA ALA A 150 0.21 4.46 13.28
C ALA A 150 -0.91 5.50 13.47
N PHE A 151 -1.11 6.42 12.53
CA PHE A 151 -2.25 7.34 12.52
C PHE A 151 -3.58 6.59 12.46
N LEU A 152 -3.74 5.65 11.51
CA LEU A 152 -4.97 4.85 11.40
C LEU A 152 -5.24 4.08 12.70
N GLN A 153 -4.23 3.42 13.24
CA GLN A 153 -4.33 2.67 14.51
C GLN A 153 -4.60 3.57 15.71
N ARG A 154 -4.04 4.77 15.81
CA ARG A 154 -4.36 5.72 16.90
C ARG A 154 -5.73 6.36 16.76
N ALA A 155 -6.18 6.61 15.53
CA ALA A 155 -7.55 7.02 15.27
C ALA A 155 -8.53 5.89 15.61
N GLY A 156 -8.11 4.62 15.57
CA GLY A 156 -8.96 3.48 15.94
C GLY A 156 -9.38 2.60 14.76
N ALA A 157 -8.97 2.94 13.54
CA ALA A 157 -9.02 2.07 12.38
C ALA A 157 -7.90 1.04 12.48
N ALA A 158 -8.04 -0.13 11.84
CA ALA A 158 -6.97 -1.14 11.78
C ALA A 158 -6.34 -1.55 13.14
N ARG A 159 -7.00 -1.33 14.29
CA ARG A 159 -6.57 -1.76 15.63
C ARG A 159 -6.65 -3.29 15.86
N GLY A 160 -6.97 -4.04 14.81
CA GLY A 160 -7.16 -5.50 14.81
C GLY A 160 -6.61 -6.11 13.53
N ARG A 161 -7.36 -7.02 12.89
CA ARG A 161 -6.94 -7.64 11.61
C ARG A 161 -7.01 -6.61 10.48
N TYR A 162 -5.89 -6.39 9.79
CA TYR A 162 -5.84 -5.66 8.54
C TYR A 162 -4.95 -6.40 7.54
N VAL A 163 -5.23 -6.19 6.26
CA VAL A 163 -4.40 -6.63 5.13
C VAL A 163 -3.63 -5.43 4.63
N LEU A 164 -2.32 -5.58 4.52
CA LEU A 164 -1.45 -4.56 3.94
C LEU A 164 -1.20 -4.89 2.48
N VAL A 165 -1.55 -3.97 1.60
CA VAL A 165 -1.52 -4.16 0.14
C VAL A 165 -0.49 -3.20 -0.43
N GLY A 166 0.34 -3.68 -1.35
CA GLY A 166 1.26 -2.83 -2.09
C GLY A 166 1.29 -3.20 -3.56
N HIS A 167 1.43 -2.20 -4.43
CA HIS A 167 1.66 -2.38 -5.86
C HIS A 167 3.08 -1.94 -6.22
N SER A 168 3.78 -2.68 -7.07
CA SER A 168 5.12 -2.29 -7.55
C SER A 168 6.09 -2.02 -6.40
N CYS A 169 6.73 -0.85 -6.36
CA CYS A 169 7.54 -0.39 -5.24
C CYS A 169 6.78 -0.27 -3.90
N GLY A 170 5.46 -0.08 -3.95
CA GLY A 170 4.58 -0.14 -2.79
C GLY A 170 4.50 -1.53 -2.18
N ALA A 171 4.66 -2.61 -2.96
CA ALA A 171 4.80 -3.96 -2.44
C ALA A 171 6.10 -4.13 -1.63
N THR A 172 7.19 -3.50 -2.09
CA THR A 172 8.44 -3.41 -1.31
C THR A 172 8.22 -2.71 0.02
N LEU A 173 7.53 -1.55 0.02
CA LEU A 173 7.21 -0.79 1.23
C LEU A 173 6.30 -1.57 2.19
N ALA A 174 5.29 -2.27 1.67
CA ALA A 174 4.39 -3.10 2.47
C ALA A 174 5.17 -4.19 3.24
N LEU A 175 6.12 -4.83 2.56
CA LEU A 175 6.97 -5.86 3.15
C LEU A 175 8.08 -5.29 4.05
N GLN A 176 8.48 -4.03 3.87
CA GLN A 176 9.34 -3.34 4.85
C GLN A 176 8.57 -2.99 6.13
N ALA A 177 7.29 -2.66 6.03
CA ALA A 177 6.46 -2.24 7.15
C ALA A 177 6.17 -3.36 8.16
N VAL A 178 6.28 -4.63 7.74
CA VAL A 178 6.17 -5.80 8.65
C VAL A 178 7.44 -6.08 9.44
N MET A 179 8.57 -5.52 9.02
CA MET A 179 9.81 -5.59 9.78
C MET A 179 9.76 -4.66 10.99
N HIS A 180 10.59 -4.95 11.99
CA HIS A 180 10.66 -4.12 13.19
C HIS A 180 11.10 -2.68 12.84
N PRO A 181 10.34 -1.62 13.21
CA PRO A 181 10.63 -0.23 12.86
C PRO A 181 12.05 0.27 13.20
N ARG A 182 12.62 -0.21 14.31
CA ARG A 182 14.02 0.06 14.68
C ARG A 182 15.05 -0.31 13.60
N ARG A 183 14.75 -1.23 12.68
CA ARG A 183 15.61 -1.54 11.52
C ARG A 183 15.82 -0.32 10.63
N TRP A 184 14.85 0.58 10.61
CA TRP A 184 14.83 1.80 9.81
C TRP A 184 15.22 3.04 10.64
N GLY A 185 15.60 2.87 11.91
CA GLY A 185 15.79 3.99 12.83
C GLY A 185 14.51 4.74 13.18
N VAL A 186 13.34 4.13 12.97
CA VAL A 186 12.02 4.73 13.22
C VAL A 186 11.44 4.16 14.52
N GLU A 187 10.95 5.03 15.38
CA GLU A 187 10.13 4.66 16.54
C GLU A 187 8.66 4.74 16.16
N ALA A 188 8.04 3.58 15.91
CA ALA A 188 6.62 3.47 15.60
C ALA A 188 6.03 2.24 16.27
N GLU A 189 4.91 2.41 16.95
CA GLU A 189 4.11 1.33 17.51
C GLU A 189 2.98 1.03 16.52
N VAL A 190 3.21 0.04 15.65
CA VAL A 190 2.28 -0.39 14.60
C VAL A 190 2.05 -1.89 14.78
N GLY A 191 0.82 -2.28 15.08
CA GLY A 191 0.41 -3.69 15.07
C GLY A 191 0.61 -4.29 13.67
N LYS A 192 1.01 -5.55 13.58
CA LYS A 192 1.32 -6.22 12.31
C LYS A 192 0.06 -6.53 11.49
N PRO A 193 0.15 -6.55 10.14
CA PRO A 193 -0.95 -7.03 9.30
C PRO A 193 -1.13 -8.54 9.46
N ALA A 194 -2.36 -9.01 9.24
CA ALA A 194 -2.67 -10.42 9.16
C ALA A 194 -2.12 -11.05 7.86
N VAL A 195 -2.16 -10.30 6.77
CA VAL A 195 -1.68 -10.71 5.44
C VAL A 195 -1.05 -9.51 4.73
N VAL A 196 0.05 -9.75 4.01
CA VAL A 196 0.57 -8.80 3.03
C VAL A 196 0.22 -9.29 1.61
N VAL A 197 -0.33 -8.41 0.77
CA VAL A 197 -0.62 -8.71 -0.63
C VAL A 197 0.23 -7.80 -1.51
N GLY A 198 1.12 -8.39 -2.31
CA GLY A 198 1.99 -7.66 -3.23
C GLY A 198 1.57 -7.87 -4.68
N PHE A 199 1.09 -6.81 -5.33
CA PHE A 199 0.73 -6.80 -6.74
C PHE A 199 1.90 -6.31 -7.60
N ASN A 200 2.31 -7.10 -8.59
CA ASN A 200 3.34 -6.73 -9.57
C ASN A 200 4.61 -6.17 -8.89
N GLY A 201 5.04 -6.80 -7.80
CA GLY A 201 5.93 -6.18 -6.83
C GLY A 201 7.42 -6.29 -7.14
N LEU A 202 8.18 -5.33 -6.60
CA LEU A 202 9.64 -5.35 -6.61
C LEU A 202 10.16 -5.98 -5.30
N TYR A 203 10.89 -7.10 -5.40
CA TYR A 203 11.31 -7.92 -4.27
C TYR A 203 12.82 -8.19 -4.20
N ASP A 204 13.54 -8.18 -5.32
CA ASP A 204 15.00 -8.27 -5.40
C ASP A 204 15.56 -7.20 -6.33
N LEU A 205 15.83 -6.02 -5.75
CA LEU A 205 16.32 -4.84 -6.47
C LEU A 205 17.75 -5.06 -7.00
N ALA A 206 18.62 -5.62 -6.16
CA ALA A 206 20.02 -5.82 -6.50
C ALA A 206 20.21 -7.01 -7.48
N GLY A 207 19.44 -8.08 -7.31
CA GLY A 207 19.44 -9.22 -8.23
C GLY A 207 19.04 -8.83 -9.63
N PHE A 208 17.97 -8.03 -9.79
CA PHE A 208 17.56 -7.54 -11.10
C PHE A 208 18.66 -6.76 -11.81
N ILE A 209 19.34 -5.84 -11.13
CA ILE A 209 20.41 -5.03 -11.74
C ILE A 209 21.61 -5.92 -12.13
N ARG A 210 22.00 -6.86 -11.26
CA ARG A 210 23.18 -7.72 -11.52
C ARG A 210 22.95 -8.75 -12.62
N ALA A 211 21.74 -9.29 -12.68
CA ALA A 211 21.37 -10.40 -13.56
C ALA A 211 19.91 -10.24 -13.99
N PRO A 212 19.60 -9.28 -14.87
CA PRO A 212 18.25 -9.15 -15.40
C PRO A 212 17.87 -10.42 -16.17
N PRO A 213 16.59 -10.84 -16.14
CA PRO A 213 16.13 -11.93 -16.99
C PRO A 213 16.26 -11.55 -18.48
N GLU A 214 16.35 -12.56 -19.34
CA GLU A 214 16.46 -12.37 -20.79
C GLU A 214 15.31 -11.50 -21.32
N GLY A 215 15.66 -10.47 -22.09
CA GLY A 215 14.70 -9.51 -22.66
C GLY A 215 14.40 -8.30 -21.77
N TRP A 216 14.94 -8.25 -20.55
CA TRP A 216 14.74 -7.15 -19.59
C TRP A 216 15.96 -6.26 -19.40
N GLU A 217 17.04 -6.50 -20.15
CA GLU A 217 18.30 -5.77 -20.04
C GLU A 217 18.13 -4.25 -20.28
N GLY A 218 17.17 -3.88 -21.15
CA GLY A 218 16.84 -2.48 -21.43
C GLY A 218 16.27 -1.71 -20.23
N LEU A 219 15.75 -2.41 -19.22
CA LEU A 219 15.17 -1.80 -18.02
C LEU A 219 16.17 -1.63 -16.87
N VAL A 220 17.37 -2.19 -16.97
CA VAL A 220 18.41 -2.08 -15.91
C VAL A 220 18.76 -0.62 -15.62
N GLY A 221 18.98 0.19 -16.66
CA GLY A 221 19.33 1.61 -16.50
C GLY A 221 18.25 2.41 -15.74
N PRO A 222 17.00 2.41 -16.22
CA PRO A 222 15.88 3.03 -15.49
C PRO A 222 15.71 2.51 -14.05
N TYR A 223 15.86 1.21 -13.83
CA TYR A 223 15.80 0.59 -12.51
C TYR A 223 16.89 1.12 -11.57
N GLU A 224 18.13 1.07 -12.02
CA GLU A 224 19.26 1.56 -11.26
C GLU A 224 19.10 3.05 -10.92
N GLU A 225 18.58 3.86 -11.85
CA GLU A 225 18.35 5.28 -11.63
C GLU A 225 17.36 5.53 -10.47
N PHE A 226 16.18 4.91 -10.49
CA PHE A 226 15.19 5.13 -9.43
C PHE A 226 15.60 4.48 -8.11
N ILE A 227 16.26 3.31 -8.15
CA ILE A 227 16.76 2.64 -6.95
C ILE A 227 17.84 3.50 -6.26
N ARG A 228 18.79 4.04 -7.03
CA ARG A 228 19.80 4.97 -6.50
C ARG A 228 19.17 6.24 -5.95
N GLY A 229 18.16 6.78 -6.63
CA GLY A 229 17.42 7.95 -6.17
C GLY A 229 16.70 7.73 -4.84
N ALA A 230 16.15 6.53 -4.63
CA ALA A 230 15.40 6.19 -3.42
C ALA A 230 16.30 5.70 -2.28
N PHE A 231 17.31 4.88 -2.54
CA PHE A 231 18.06 4.13 -1.52
C PHE A 231 19.54 4.49 -1.44
N GLY A 232 20.03 5.38 -2.30
CA GLY A 232 21.46 5.66 -2.42
C GLY A 232 22.20 4.61 -3.26
N PRO A 233 23.52 4.81 -3.46
CA PRO A 233 24.31 3.99 -4.38
C PRO A 233 24.74 2.62 -3.82
N GLU A 234 24.56 2.36 -2.54
CA GLU A 234 25.07 1.16 -1.88
C GLU A 234 24.15 -0.05 -2.08
N GLU A 235 24.61 -1.03 -2.86
CA GLU A 235 23.88 -2.28 -3.10
C GLU A 235 23.54 -3.06 -1.82
N ALA A 236 24.37 -2.92 -0.77
CA ALA A 236 24.09 -3.50 0.54
C ALA A 236 22.78 -2.97 1.16
N VAL A 237 22.45 -1.70 0.93
CA VAL A 237 21.16 -1.11 1.33
C VAL A 237 20.04 -1.76 0.53
N TRP A 238 20.22 -1.92 -0.79
CA TRP A 238 19.19 -2.53 -1.65
C TRP A 238 18.83 -3.95 -1.20
N ARG A 239 19.82 -4.74 -0.77
CA ARG A 239 19.58 -6.07 -0.17
C ARG A 239 18.90 -5.97 1.19
N ALA A 240 19.32 -5.02 2.03
CA ALA A 240 18.79 -4.85 3.39
C ALA A 240 17.34 -4.33 3.42
N VAL A 241 16.87 -3.66 2.37
CA VAL A 241 15.49 -3.17 2.26
C VAL A 241 14.54 -4.19 1.61
N CYS A 242 15.08 -5.30 1.08
CA CYS A 242 14.28 -6.41 0.58
C CYS A 242 13.82 -7.31 1.75
N PRO A 243 12.63 -7.93 1.65
CA PRO A 243 11.89 -8.44 2.80
C PRO A 243 12.53 -9.60 3.59
N ALA A 244 12.19 -9.70 4.88
CA ALA A 244 12.14 -10.94 5.64
C ALA A 244 11.00 -10.84 6.67
N THR A 245 10.04 -11.77 6.64
CA THR A 245 8.97 -12.05 7.63
C THR A 245 7.65 -11.26 7.54
N ALA A 246 6.56 -11.96 7.17
CA ALA A 246 5.16 -11.62 7.45
C ALA A 246 4.43 -12.89 7.92
N GLU A 247 3.26 -12.78 8.58
CA GLU A 247 2.48 -13.97 9.01
C GLU A 247 1.85 -14.72 7.82
N GLY A 248 1.52 -13.99 6.75
CA GLY A 248 1.12 -14.53 5.46
C GLY A 248 1.40 -13.54 4.32
N VAL A 249 1.78 -14.06 3.16
CA VAL A 249 2.08 -13.26 1.96
C VAL A 249 1.34 -13.83 0.76
N VAL A 250 0.58 -13.00 0.06
CA VAL A 250 -0.01 -13.31 -1.24
C VAL A 250 0.74 -12.50 -2.29
N LEU A 251 1.43 -13.20 -3.20
CA LEU A 251 2.16 -12.59 -4.30
C LEU A 251 1.27 -12.66 -5.55
N VAL A 252 0.96 -11.50 -6.13
CA VAL A 252 0.08 -11.38 -7.29
C VAL A 252 0.86 -10.80 -8.45
N GLN A 253 0.78 -11.40 -9.63
CA GLN A 253 1.46 -10.93 -10.83
C GLN A 253 0.53 -10.99 -12.04
N SER A 254 0.46 -9.88 -12.79
CA SER A 254 -0.11 -9.87 -14.14
C SER A 254 0.83 -10.57 -15.11
N ARG A 255 0.27 -11.44 -15.97
CA ARG A 255 1.03 -12.07 -17.07
C ARG A 255 1.39 -11.09 -18.19
N GLU A 256 0.71 -9.95 -18.25
CA GLU A 256 0.94 -8.90 -19.25
C GLU A 256 1.84 -7.76 -18.75
N ASP A 257 2.43 -7.88 -17.56
CA ASP A 257 3.29 -6.84 -16.96
C ASP A 257 4.62 -6.69 -17.72
N THR A 258 4.84 -5.50 -18.25
CA THR A 258 6.07 -5.15 -19.00
C THR A 258 7.07 -4.34 -18.18
N LEU A 259 6.74 -3.95 -16.95
CA LEU A 259 7.61 -3.15 -16.09
C LEU A 259 8.23 -3.95 -14.95
N VAL A 260 7.63 -5.06 -14.51
CA VAL A 260 8.19 -5.97 -13.49
C VAL A 260 8.15 -7.42 -13.99
N PRO A 261 9.30 -8.11 -14.08
CA PRO A 261 9.34 -9.48 -14.58
C PRO A 261 8.79 -10.49 -13.57
N SER A 262 8.17 -11.57 -14.05
CA SER A 262 7.67 -12.66 -13.20
C SER A 262 8.75 -13.27 -12.29
N SER A 263 10.02 -13.23 -12.73
CA SER A 263 11.17 -13.66 -11.93
C SER A 263 11.29 -12.97 -10.56
N GLN A 264 10.78 -11.74 -10.40
CA GLN A 264 10.68 -11.07 -9.10
C GLN A 264 9.74 -11.84 -8.17
N LEU A 265 8.54 -12.17 -8.64
CA LEU A 265 7.58 -12.97 -7.90
C LEU A 265 8.15 -14.36 -7.60
N GLU A 266 8.71 -15.04 -8.59
CA GLU A 266 9.22 -16.41 -8.46
C GLU A 266 10.36 -16.49 -7.44
N SER A 267 11.31 -15.55 -7.51
CA SER A 267 12.42 -15.48 -6.55
C SER A 267 11.93 -15.20 -5.14
N MET A 268 10.93 -14.31 -5.00
CA MET A 268 10.32 -14.00 -3.71
C MET A 268 9.57 -15.20 -3.13
N ARG A 269 8.82 -15.92 -3.96
CA ARG A 269 8.14 -17.17 -3.58
C ARG A 269 9.15 -18.17 -3.02
N VAL A 270 10.21 -18.47 -3.77
CA VAL A 270 11.26 -19.42 -3.35
C VAL A 270 11.92 -18.96 -2.05
N TYR A 271 12.19 -17.67 -1.91
CA TYR A 271 12.76 -17.10 -0.68
C TYR A 271 11.85 -17.31 0.54
N LEU A 272 10.54 -17.07 0.40
CA LEU A 272 9.58 -17.24 1.49
C LEU A 272 9.35 -18.72 1.85
N GLU A 273 9.21 -19.60 0.85
CA GLU A 273 9.03 -21.05 1.05
C GLU A 273 10.26 -21.70 1.70
N GLY A 274 11.46 -21.16 1.45
CA GLY A 274 12.71 -21.59 2.08
C GLY A 274 12.93 -21.06 3.50
N TRP A 275 12.06 -20.19 4.02
CA TRP A 275 12.25 -19.53 5.31
C TRP A 275 11.86 -20.44 6.49
N VAL A 276 12.75 -20.59 7.46
CA VAL A 276 12.57 -21.44 8.65
C VAL A 276 11.65 -20.74 9.66
N GLY A 277 10.35 -20.68 9.36
CA GLY A 277 9.35 -20.05 10.22
C GLY A 277 7.91 -20.09 9.70
N GLU A 278 7.60 -20.96 8.74
CA GLU A 278 6.24 -21.19 8.20
C GLU A 278 5.51 -19.87 7.83
N VAL A 279 6.11 -19.05 6.96
CA VAL A 279 5.33 -17.99 6.30
C VAL A 279 4.36 -18.67 5.34
N ARG A 280 3.04 -18.50 5.53
CA ARG A 280 2.07 -18.97 4.54
C ARG A 280 2.22 -18.10 3.29
N THR A 281 2.74 -18.68 2.22
CA THR A 281 2.90 -18.02 0.93
C THR A 281 1.89 -18.56 -0.07
N GLU A 282 1.21 -17.65 -0.74
CA GLU A 282 0.30 -17.95 -1.83
C GLU A 282 0.70 -17.14 -3.07
N VAL A 283 0.55 -17.75 -4.24
CA VAL A 283 0.87 -17.12 -5.53
C VAL A 283 -0.38 -17.10 -6.38
N VAL A 284 -0.71 -15.92 -6.88
CA VAL A 284 -1.85 -15.68 -7.76
C VAL A 284 -1.35 -15.04 -9.04
N GLU A 285 -1.27 -15.81 -10.12
CA GLU A 285 -1.07 -15.26 -11.45
C GLU A 285 -2.43 -14.83 -12.00
N VAL A 286 -2.54 -13.59 -12.46
CA VAL A 286 -3.78 -13.05 -13.03
C VAL A 286 -3.62 -12.80 -14.51
N GLU A 287 -4.58 -13.32 -15.27
CA GLU A 287 -4.77 -13.06 -16.69
C GLU A 287 -5.76 -11.90 -16.88
N ASP A 288 -5.67 -11.22 -18.02
CA ASP A 288 -6.53 -10.07 -18.35
C ASP A 288 -6.44 -8.94 -17.33
N ALA A 289 -5.33 -8.83 -16.59
CA ALA A 289 -5.07 -7.74 -15.63
C ALA A 289 -4.39 -6.54 -16.30
N GLY A 290 -3.86 -6.73 -17.51
CA GLY A 290 -3.27 -5.70 -18.35
C GLY A 290 -1.83 -5.42 -17.94
N ASP A 291 -1.27 -4.36 -18.49
CA ASP A 291 0.11 -3.97 -18.17
C ASP A 291 0.21 -3.49 -16.71
N HIS A 292 1.42 -3.16 -16.28
CA HIS A 292 1.79 -2.89 -14.90
C HIS A 292 0.81 -1.99 -14.13
N ASP A 293 0.39 -0.88 -14.75
CA ASP A 293 -0.49 0.12 -14.14
C ASP A 293 -1.97 -0.14 -14.42
N ASP A 294 -2.31 -0.96 -15.42
CA ASP A 294 -3.70 -1.38 -15.65
C ASP A 294 -4.27 -2.14 -14.44
N MET A 295 -3.39 -2.81 -13.67
CA MET A 295 -3.72 -3.50 -12.43
C MET A 295 -4.51 -2.62 -11.45
N TRP A 296 -4.05 -1.39 -11.21
CA TRP A 296 -4.75 -0.42 -10.36
C TRP A 296 -5.67 0.49 -11.18
N GLY A 297 -5.32 0.81 -12.44
CA GLY A 297 -6.09 1.69 -13.32
C GLY A 297 -7.49 1.13 -13.63
N ARG A 298 -7.58 -0.17 -13.91
CA ARG A 298 -8.87 -0.86 -14.01
C ARG A 298 -9.39 -1.27 -12.64
N GLY A 299 -8.53 -1.82 -11.78
CA GLY A 299 -8.83 -2.16 -10.39
C GLY A 299 -9.83 -3.32 -10.20
N ASP A 300 -10.28 -3.98 -11.27
CA ASP A 300 -11.16 -5.14 -11.25
C ASP A 300 -10.47 -6.39 -10.71
N LYS A 301 -9.31 -6.74 -11.26
CA LYS A 301 -8.52 -7.88 -10.78
C LYS A 301 -7.97 -7.68 -9.38
N MET A 302 -7.52 -6.47 -9.07
CA MET A 302 -7.11 -6.11 -7.71
C MET A 302 -8.28 -6.27 -6.71
N ALA A 303 -9.48 -5.81 -7.05
CA ALA A 303 -10.66 -5.97 -6.18
C ALA A 303 -11.11 -7.43 -6.05
N GLU A 304 -10.96 -8.24 -7.09
CA GLU A 304 -11.26 -9.67 -7.08
C GLU A 304 -10.39 -10.41 -6.07
N VAL A 305 -9.07 -10.32 -6.23
CA VAL A 305 -8.10 -10.99 -5.35
C VAL A 305 -8.24 -10.51 -3.89
N LEU A 306 -8.37 -9.20 -3.68
CA LEU A 306 -8.52 -8.66 -2.33
C LEU A 306 -9.83 -9.10 -1.65
N TRP A 307 -10.89 -9.34 -2.42
CA TRP A 307 -12.12 -9.88 -1.88
C TRP A 307 -11.97 -11.33 -1.42
N ASP A 308 -11.25 -12.15 -2.17
CA ASP A 308 -10.99 -13.56 -1.82
C ASP A 308 -10.09 -13.65 -0.58
N VAL A 309 -9.06 -12.80 -0.50
CA VAL A 309 -8.22 -12.65 0.71
C VAL A 309 -9.06 -12.26 1.94
N LEU A 310 -10.06 -11.38 1.79
CA LEU A 310 -10.95 -11.01 2.88
C LEU A 310 -11.86 -12.16 3.34
N LEU A 311 -12.23 -13.07 2.43
CA LEU A 311 -12.99 -14.29 2.72
C LEU A 311 -12.11 -15.44 3.24
N GLY A 312 -10.80 -15.35 3.05
CA GLY A 312 -9.83 -16.38 3.43
C GLY A 312 -9.87 -17.61 2.53
N VAL A 313 -10.25 -17.42 1.25
CA VAL A 313 -10.34 -18.46 0.22
C VAL A 313 -9.33 -18.24 -0.88
#